data_AF-A0A815KSQ4-F1
#
_entry.id   AF-A0A815KSQ4-F1
#
_cell.length_a   1.000
_cell.length_b   1.000
_cell.length_c   1.000
_cell.angle_alpha   90.00
_cell.angle_beta   90.00
_cell.angle_gamma   90.00
#
_symmetry.space_group_name_H-M   'P 1'
#
loop_
_entity.id
_entity.type
_entity.pdbx_description
1 polymer ?
#
loop_
_entity_poly.entity_id
_entity_poly.type
_entity_poly.pdbx_seq_one_letter_code
_entity_poly.pdbx_strand_id
1 'polypeptide(L)'
;MPLIKPLASFENLERAQHSSLHMEAQERSLYPTSSDETTPPVELSNVLKKTIDSNSGRSKRFRALDTLRGLIVMLMIFVNYGGGGYWFFHHAALSSSHLGLATDDSGPGLETVLLLGVLQRLALCYFFTAIIVFFVPGTNDEPNTTHSVIGGKVYRHWRIDLFNSVLRFWLQWLCVLLITIAWLLITFLLNVSNCPKGYLGPGGKHEHGKYQNCTGDWSKTGDLNYARRTHTASVLANGKVLITGGLNNEGFSNSTELYDPLAQTWTITGSMNNERAEHTASVLANGKVLVTGGLNNQGYLNSTELYDPSTETWTITGNMNRARAEHTASVLANGKVLVAGGLNNQDFLNSTELYDPSTEIWTITSSMIDTRAEHIVSVLTNGKVLVAGGYNSFDRLHSGELYDLSTETWATTDSMNYTRIQFTASVLINGKVLVTGGWNYNFNRNSAELYDPSNATWTITGSMNYPRWKHTSSVLKNGKVLITGGFDHYPLDTAELYDPSTETWAIIGRMSTARGDHTASVLGNGNVLVTGGVYNGEPLNSTELYKSFQIN
;
A
#
# COMPACT_ATOMS: atom_id res chain seq x y z
N MET A 1 26.77 31.62 -9.50
CA MET A 1 27.10 32.97 -10.02
C MET A 1 27.99 32.75 -11.24
N PRO A 2 27.69 33.32 -12.41
CA PRO A 2 26.42 33.91 -12.88
C PRO A 2 26.08 33.43 -14.33
N LEU A 3 24.99 33.71 -15.05
CA LEU A 3 23.76 34.53 -15.01
C LEU A 3 22.65 33.71 -15.71
N ILE A 4 21.42 33.52 -15.22
CA ILE A 4 20.27 34.46 -15.06
C ILE A 4 19.67 34.95 -16.41
N LYS A 5 18.53 34.31 -16.81
CA LYS A 5 17.18 34.81 -17.23
C LYS A 5 17.07 35.95 -18.30
N PRO A 6 15.89 36.25 -18.94
CA PRO A 6 14.49 35.94 -18.55
C PRO A 6 13.46 35.59 -19.66
N LEU A 7 12.28 35.22 -19.13
CA LEU A 7 10.88 35.23 -19.60
C LEU A 7 10.48 35.95 -20.91
N ALA A 8 9.55 35.30 -21.63
CA ALA A 8 8.27 35.78 -22.21
C ALA A 8 7.93 34.85 -23.40
N SER A 9 6.70 34.50 -23.77
CA SER A 9 5.34 34.83 -23.36
C SER A 9 4.40 33.81 -24.01
N PHE A 10 3.23 33.61 -23.40
CA PHE A 10 2.03 33.03 -24.00
C PHE A 10 1.83 33.50 -25.46
N GLU A 11 1.96 32.63 -26.47
CA GLU A 11 1.29 32.81 -27.78
C GLU A 11 1.45 31.70 -28.84
N ASN A 12 1.91 30.48 -28.51
CA ASN A 12 2.13 29.44 -29.54
C ASN A 12 1.54 28.08 -29.17
N LEU A 13 0.20 27.96 -29.27
CA LEU A 13 -0.42 26.66 -29.57
C LEU A 13 -1.77 26.77 -30.31
N GLU A 14 -2.03 27.88 -31.00
CA GLU A 14 -3.32 28.14 -31.68
C GLU A 14 -3.20 28.38 -33.20
N ARG A 15 -2.09 27.96 -33.85
CA ARG A 15 -1.87 28.26 -35.27
C ARG A 15 -1.49 27.05 -36.15
N ALA A 16 -2.00 25.85 -35.84
CA ALA A 16 -1.72 24.64 -36.60
C ALA A 16 -2.96 23.92 -37.19
N GLN A 17 -4.02 24.63 -37.59
CA GLN A 17 -5.16 24.03 -38.31
C GLN A 17 -5.78 24.84 -39.45
N HIS A 18 -5.09 25.87 -39.97
CA HIS A 18 -5.57 26.64 -41.14
C HIS A 18 -4.47 26.72 -42.21
N SER A 19 -4.28 25.66 -43.00
CA SER A 19 -3.36 25.65 -44.16
C SER A 19 -3.55 24.41 -45.06
N SER A 20 -4.74 24.18 -45.62
CA SER A 20 -4.88 23.21 -46.73
C SER A 20 -5.99 23.57 -47.72
N LEU A 21 -6.12 24.85 -48.07
CA LEU A 21 -6.92 25.28 -49.21
C LEU A 21 -6.11 26.36 -49.93
N HIS A 22 -5.61 26.02 -51.11
CA HIS A 22 -5.04 26.86 -52.18
C HIS A 22 -3.68 26.36 -52.66
N MET A 23 -3.70 25.41 -53.59
CA MET A 23 -2.83 25.40 -54.78
C MET A 23 -3.13 24.14 -55.59
N GLU A 24 -3.99 24.24 -56.59
CA GLU A 24 -3.89 23.43 -57.80
C GLU A 24 -4.78 24.07 -58.87
N ALA A 25 -4.15 24.92 -59.67
CA ALA A 25 -4.66 25.38 -60.95
C ALA A 25 -3.52 25.29 -61.95
N GLN A 26 -3.64 24.35 -62.90
CA GLN A 26 -3.33 24.48 -64.33
C GLN A 26 -2.92 23.12 -64.93
N GLU A 27 -3.79 22.53 -65.75
CA GLU A 27 -3.37 22.08 -67.09
C GLU A 27 -4.55 21.97 -68.08
N ARG A 28 -4.41 22.76 -69.15
CA ARG A 28 -4.90 22.76 -70.54
C ARG A 28 -6.05 21.87 -71.06
N SER A 29 -7.04 22.58 -71.62
CA SER A 29 -7.58 22.58 -73.01
C SER A 29 -7.91 21.26 -73.74
N LEU A 30 -9.19 21.10 -74.10
CA LEU A 30 -9.67 20.83 -75.46
C LEU A 30 -11.21 20.87 -75.51
N TYR A 31 -11.78 21.71 -76.38
CA TYR A 31 -13.16 21.62 -76.88
C TYR A 31 -13.09 21.17 -78.35
N PRO A 32 -14.13 20.51 -78.90
CA PRO A 32 -15.10 21.28 -79.68
C PRO A 32 -16.58 20.86 -79.60
N THR A 33 -17.43 21.88 -79.74
CA THR A 33 -18.79 22.02 -80.32
C THR A 33 -19.54 20.81 -80.93
N SER A 34 -20.84 20.65 -80.60
CA SER A 34 -21.96 20.69 -81.57
C SER A 34 -23.35 20.70 -80.90
N SER A 35 -24.29 21.34 -81.58
CA SER A 35 -25.73 21.52 -81.34
C SER A 35 -26.57 20.25 -81.58
N ASP A 36 -27.64 20.02 -80.81
CA ASP A 36 -29.03 20.06 -81.31
C ASP A 36 -30.09 19.79 -80.22
N GLU A 37 -31.27 20.39 -80.40
CA GLU A 37 -32.49 20.23 -79.60
C GLU A 37 -33.13 18.83 -79.78
N THR A 38 -33.82 18.32 -78.75
CA THR A 38 -35.25 17.88 -78.77
C THR A 38 -35.68 17.12 -77.49
N THR A 39 -36.67 17.70 -76.79
CA THR A 39 -37.78 17.12 -75.98
C THR A 39 -37.63 15.89 -75.03
N PRO A 40 -38.19 15.93 -73.78
CA PRO A 40 -38.25 14.83 -72.79
C PRO A 40 -39.60 14.06 -72.90
N PRO A 41 -40.07 13.22 -71.93
CA PRO A 41 -39.49 12.55 -70.75
C PRO A 41 -39.73 11.00 -70.81
N VAL A 42 -39.15 10.13 -69.98
CA VAL A 42 -39.88 9.46 -68.85
C VAL A 42 -38.95 8.51 -68.06
N GLU A 43 -37.73 8.20 -68.52
CA GLU A 43 -36.90 7.14 -67.91
C GLU A 43 -35.95 7.60 -66.78
N LEU A 44 -35.68 8.91 -66.65
CA LEU A 44 -34.69 9.40 -65.67
C LEU A 44 -35.21 9.42 -64.23
N SER A 45 -36.53 9.46 -64.04
CA SER A 45 -37.14 9.48 -62.69
C SER A 45 -37.00 8.13 -61.97
N ASN A 46 -37.05 7.02 -62.72
CA ASN A 46 -36.91 5.68 -62.15
C ASN A 46 -35.44 5.31 -61.91
N VAL A 47 -34.51 5.81 -62.71
CA VAL A 47 -33.06 5.61 -62.50
C VAL A 47 -32.57 6.44 -61.32
N LEU A 48 -32.97 7.71 -61.18
CA LEU A 48 -32.60 8.53 -60.00
C LEU A 48 -33.20 8.00 -58.70
N LYS A 49 -34.42 7.45 -58.72
CA LYS A 49 -35.04 6.85 -57.54
C LYS A 49 -34.33 5.55 -57.13
N LYS A 50 -33.90 4.74 -58.09
CA LYS A 50 -33.13 3.51 -57.85
C LYS A 50 -31.71 3.78 -57.34
N THR A 51 -31.07 4.86 -57.79
CA THR A 51 -29.72 5.26 -57.33
C THR A 51 -29.73 5.96 -55.97
N ILE A 52 -30.85 6.61 -55.59
CA ILE A 52 -31.02 7.16 -54.23
C ILE A 52 -31.33 6.05 -53.21
N ASP A 53 -32.08 5.01 -53.62
CA ASP A 53 -32.39 3.88 -52.73
C ASP A 53 -31.21 2.90 -52.56
N SER A 54 -30.27 2.82 -53.51
CA SER A 54 -29.10 1.92 -53.44
C SER A 54 -27.95 2.41 -52.55
N ASN A 55 -28.02 3.63 -52.01
CA ASN A 55 -27.04 4.16 -51.06
C ASN A 55 -27.50 4.11 -49.59
N SER A 56 -28.54 3.34 -49.29
CA SER A 56 -29.03 3.09 -47.93
C SER A 56 -28.21 2.07 -47.11
N GLY A 57 -27.06 1.62 -47.65
CA GLY A 57 -26.12 0.71 -46.97
C GLY A 57 -25.18 1.37 -45.95
N ARG A 58 -25.48 2.58 -45.45
CA ARG A 58 -24.70 3.16 -44.35
C ARG A 58 -25.35 2.73 -43.04
N SER A 59 -24.68 1.87 -42.27
CA SER A 59 -25.20 1.31 -41.01
C SER A 59 -25.91 2.41 -40.20
N LYS A 60 -27.22 2.26 -39.96
CA LYS A 60 -28.00 3.15 -39.12
C LYS A 60 -27.36 3.15 -37.73
N ARG A 61 -26.49 4.13 -37.45
CA ARG A 61 -25.96 4.37 -36.11
C ARG A 61 -27.15 4.80 -35.25
N PHE A 62 -27.59 3.93 -34.36
CA PHE A 62 -28.68 4.21 -33.43
C PHE A 62 -28.29 5.38 -32.52
N ARG A 63 -28.75 6.60 -32.87
CA ARG A 63 -28.48 7.82 -32.10
C ARG A 63 -28.99 7.76 -30.65
N ALA A 64 -30.00 6.94 -30.38
CA ALA A 64 -30.48 6.65 -29.03
C ALA A 64 -29.40 5.95 -28.18
N LEU A 65 -28.60 5.07 -28.80
CA LEU A 65 -27.51 4.35 -28.12
C LEU A 65 -26.32 5.28 -27.81
N ASP A 66 -26.06 6.26 -28.68
CA ASP A 66 -25.05 7.30 -28.45
C ASP A 66 -25.50 8.32 -27.37
N THR A 67 -26.82 8.57 -27.28
CA THR A 67 -27.41 9.41 -26.23
C THR A 67 -27.42 8.69 -24.88
N LEU A 68 -27.70 7.38 -24.87
CA LEU A 68 -27.56 6.50 -23.72
C LEU A 68 -26.10 6.40 -23.26
N ARG A 69 -25.17 6.27 -24.20
CA ARG A 69 -23.72 6.39 -23.97
C ARG A 69 -23.37 7.68 -23.27
N GLY A 70 -23.85 8.81 -23.82
CA GLY A 70 -23.62 10.13 -23.27
C GLY A 70 -24.19 10.28 -21.86
N LEU A 71 -25.45 9.87 -21.63
CA LEU A 71 -26.12 10.01 -20.34
C LEU A 71 -25.54 9.08 -19.26
N ILE A 72 -25.20 7.82 -19.60
CA ILE A 72 -24.56 6.87 -18.69
C ILE A 72 -23.15 7.34 -18.36
N VAL A 73 -22.37 7.76 -19.37
CA VAL A 73 -21.03 8.32 -19.13
C VAL A 73 -21.13 9.61 -18.31
N MET A 74 -22.14 10.45 -18.53
CA MET A 74 -22.32 11.68 -17.76
C MET A 74 -22.76 11.41 -16.32
N LEU A 75 -23.70 10.49 -16.06
CA LEU A 75 -24.04 10.00 -14.72
C LEU A 75 -22.84 9.33 -14.04
N MET A 76 -22.03 8.56 -14.76
CA MET A 76 -20.83 7.90 -14.23
C MET A 76 -19.67 8.88 -13.99
N ILE A 77 -19.52 9.94 -14.79
CA ILE A 77 -18.56 11.05 -14.57
C ILE A 77 -19.03 11.95 -13.43
N PHE A 78 -20.33 12.21 -13.30
CA PHE A 78 -20.91 12.93 -12.15
C PHE A 78 -20.73 12.15 -10.84
N VAL A 79 -20.64 10.83 -10.95
CA VAL A 79 -20.33 9.86 -9.89
C VAL A 79 -18.82 9.67 -9.69
N ASN A 80 -17.98 10.14 -10.61
CA ASN A 80 -16.54 9.93 -10.63
C ASN A 80 -15.79 11.23 -10.97
N TYR A 81 -16.06 12.29 -10.21
CA TYR A 81 -15.29 13.52 -10.29
C TYR A 81 -14.11 13.42 -9.32
N GLY A 82 -12.93 13.08 -9.85
CA GLY A 82 -11.66 13.07 -9.11
C GLY A 82 -11.49 11.85 -8.20
N GLY A 83 -10.91 10.77 -8.73
CA GLY A 83 -10.28 9.73 -7.90
C GLY A 83 -11.18 9.03 -6.89
N GLY A 84 -12.48 8.88 -7.19
CA GLY A 84 -13.42 8.10 -6.36
C GLY A 84 -14.40 8.90 -5.50
N GLY A 85 -14.38 10.24 -5.48
CA GLY A 85 -15.37 11.04 -4.74
C GLY A 85 -16.73 11.12 -5.43
N TYR A 86 -17.83 10.81 -4.72
CA TYR A 86 -19.20 11.04 -5.18
C TYR A 86 -19.70 12.40 -4.65
N TRP A 87 -20.45 13.14 -5.48
CA TRP A 87 -20.88 14.52 -5.16
C TRP A 87 -21.79 14.63 -3.91
N PHE A 88 -22.49 13.55 -3.54
CA PHE A 88 -23.32 13.47 -2.32
C PHE A 88 -22.72 12.61 -1.21
N PHE A 89 -21.70 11.79 -1.50
CA PHE A 89 -21.13 10.82 -0.56
C PHE A 89 -19.61 10.78 -0.70
N HIS A 90 -18.87 11.15 0.35
CA HIS A 90 -17.41 11.14 0.27
C HIS A 90 -16.87 9.73 0.57
N HIS A 91 -16.63 8.92 -0.46
CA HIS A 91 -15.89 7.66 -0.32
C HIS A 91 -14.76 7.59 -1.33
N ALA A 92 -13.83 6.64 -1.18
CA ALA A 92 -12.72 6.39 -2.10
C ALA A 92 -13.01 5.16 -2.99
N ALA A 93 -12.30 5.07 -4.11
CA ALA A 93 -12.53 4.03 -5.13
C ALA A 93 -12.12 2.62 -4.65
N LEU A 94 -13.00 1.64 -4.89
CA LEU A 94 -12.71 0.21 -4.71
C LEU A 94 -11.70 -0.25 -5.79
N SER A 95 -10.55 -0.76 -5.34
CA SER A 95 -9.67 -1.59 -6.17
C SER A 95 -10.26 -3.00 -6.28
N SER A 96 -10.33 -3.53 -7.49
CA SER A 96 -10.85 -4.86 -7.78
C SER A 96 -9.83 -5.95 -7.43
N SER A 97 -9.80 -6.39 -6.18
CA SER A 97 -9.27 -7.69 -5.80
C SER A 97 -9.88 -8.18 -4.49
N HIS A 98 -10.74 -9.20 -4.61
CA HIS A 98 -11.15 -10.18 -3.60
C HIS A 98 -11.71 -9.67 -2.27
N LEU A 99 -13.05 -9.68 -2.16
CA LEU A 99 -13.74 -9.92 -0.88
C LEU A 99 -14.34 -11.33 -0.92
N GLY A 100 -13.56 -12.30 -0.44
CA GLY A 100 -14.09 -13.61 -0.05
C GLY A 100 -14.69 -13.48 1.35
N LEU A 101 -15.99 -13.67 1.45
CA LEU A 101 -16.66 -13.92 2.73
C LEU A 101 -17.06 -15.40 2.72
N ALA A 102 -16.35 -16.19 3.52
CA ALA A 102 -16.81 -17.50 3.95
C ALA A 102 -17.29 -17.37 5.40
N THR A 103 -18.47 -17.89 5.70
CA THR A 103 -18.89 -18.26 7.06
C THR A 103 -19.73 -19.52 6.96
N ASP A 104 -19.29 -20.58 7.65
CA ASP A 104 -20.13 -21.73 7.99
C ASP A 104 -21.02 -21.35 9.20
N ASP A 105 -22.35 -21.39 9.06
CA ASP A 105 -23.17 -22.60 9.21
C ASP A 105 -24.63 -22.21 9.52
N SER A 106 -25.58 -22.96 8.95
CA SER A 106 -27.06 -22.86 9.07
C SER A 106 -27.85 -21.86 8.18
N GLY A 107 -28.04 -22.22 6.90
CA GLY A 107 -29.11 -21.71 6.03
C GLY A 107 -28.76 -21.76 4.54
N PRO A 108 -29.70 -22.01 3.60
CA PRO A 108 -29.35 -22.35 2.23
C PRO A 108 -28.74 -21.16 1.46
N GLY A 109 -27.42 -21.24 1.29
CA GLY A 109 -26.58 -20.82 0.17
C GLY A 109 -27.03 -19.66 -0.73
N LEU A 110 -26.47 -18.49 -0.48
CA LEU A 110 -26.13 -17.49 -1.52
C LEU A 110 -24.61 -17.25 -1.45
N GLU A 111 -23.86 -18.30 -1.78
CA GLU A 111 -22.40 -18.24 -1.88
C GLU A 111 -21.99 -17.36 -3.05
N THR A 112 -21.13 -16.37 -2.78
CA THR A 112 -20.47 -15.48 -3.74
C THR A 112 -21.36 -14.63 -4.64
N VAL A 113 -21.89 -13.52 -4.09
CA VAL A 113 -22.30 -12.39 -4.94
C VAL A 113 -21.08 -11.51 -5.22
N LEU A 114 -20.39 -11.77 -6.34
CA LEU A 114 -19.39 -10.84 -6.86
C LEU A 114 -20.07 -9.52 -7.23
N LEU A 115 -19.77 -8.44 -6.49
CA LEU A 115 -20.17 -7.10 -6.89
C LEU A 115 -19.36 -6.72 -8.14
N LEU A 116 -20.02 -6.76 -9.31
CA LEU A 116 -19.40 -6.48 -10.60
C LEU A 116 -18.65 -5.14 -10.58
N GLY A 117 -17.46 -5.08 -11.19
CA GLY A 117 -16.69 -3.84 -11.37
C GLY A 117 -17.44 -2.80 -12.22
N VAL A 118 -16.97 -1.55 -12.24
CA VAL A 118 -17.63 -0.46 -12.98
C VAL A 118 -17.77 -0.78 -14.47
N LEU A 119 -16.73 -1.39 -15.08
CA LEU A 119 -16.74 -1.81 -16.48
C LEU A 119 -17.65 -3.01 -16.75
N GLN A 120 -17.76 -3.93 -15.79
CA GLN A 120 -18.63 -5.10 -15.90
C GLN A 120 -20.12 -4.72 -15.74
N ARG A 121 -20.41 -3.74 -14.88
CA ARG A 121 -21.73 -3.10 -14.75
C ARG A 121 -22.15 -2.39 -16.03
N LEU A 122 -21.21 -1.70 -16.67
CA LEU A 122 -21.43 -1.07 -17.97
C LEU A 122 -21.79 -2.13 -19.02
N ALA A 123 -21.03 -3.22 -19.11
CA ALA A 123 -21.28 -4.31 -20.06
C ALA A 123 -22.66 -4.96 -19.89
N LEU A 124 -23.11 -5.21 -18.65
CA LEU A 124 -24.46 -5.74 -18.39
C LEU A 124 -25.56 -4.78 -18.83
N CYS A 125 -25.41 -3.47 -18.55
CA CYS A 125 -26.38 -2.48 -19.02
C CYS A 125 -26.48 -2.47 -20.55
N TYR A 126 -25.35 -2.55 -21.27
CA TYR A 126 -25.36 -2.69 -22.73
C TYR A 126 -26.04 -3.98 -23.20
N PHE A 127 -25.76 -5.10 -22.54
CA PHE A 127 -26.31 -6.41 -22.89
C PHE A 127 -27.84 -6.43 -22.79
N PHE A 128 -28.40 -5.98 -21.66
CA PHE A 128 -29.86 -5.93 -21.48
C PHE A 128 -30.53 -4.95 -22.45
N THR A 129 -29.91 -3.80 -22.70
CA THR A 129 -30.47 -2.82 -23.65
C THR A 129 -30.45 -3.36 -25.08
N ALA A 130 -29.41 -4.09 -25.47
CA ALA A 130 -29.30 -4.72 -26.80
C ALA A 130 -30.34 -5.83 -27.01
N ILE A 131 -30.59 -6.67 -26.00
CA ILE A 131 -31.64 -7.71 -26.05
C ILE A 131 -33.01 -7.07 -26.26
N ILE A 132 -33.33 -6.00 -25.53
CA ILE A 132 -34.64 -5.37 -25.61
C ILE A 132 -34.89 -4.72 -26.98
N VAL A 133 -33.87 -4.09 -27.58
CA VAL A 133 -33.96 -3.54 -28.95
C VAL A 133 -34.16 -4.65 -29.99
N PHE A 134 -33.63 -5.84 -29.75
CA PHE A 134 -33.77 -6.98 -30.66
C PHE A 134 -35.17 -7.61 -30.61
N PHE A 135 -35.80 -7.67 -29.43
CA PHE A 135 -37.06 -8.39 -29.22
C PHE A 135 -38.33 -7.51 -29.23
N VAL A 136 -38.23 -6.18 -29.24
CA VAL A 136 -39.40 -5.28 -29.28
C VAL A 136 -39.60 -4.73 -30.71
N PRO A 137 -40.59 -5.19 -31.48
CA PRO A 137 -40.84 -4.71 -32.84
C PRO A 137 -41.40 -3.28 -32.82
N GLY A 138 -40.87 -2.36 -33.66
CA GLY A 138 -41.36 -0.99 -33.82
C GLY A 138 -40.43 0.14 -33.35
N THR A 139 -39.20 -0.18 -32.93
CA THR A 139 -38.19 0.79 -32.48
C THR A 139 -37.36 1.42 -33.61
N ASN A 140 -37.57 0.99 -34.86
CA ASN A 140 -36.78 1.40 -36.03
C ASN A 140 -37.41 2.52 -36.87
N ASP A 141 -38.64 2.92 -36.55
CA ASP A 141 -39.34 3.96 -37.30
C ASP A 141 -38.92 5.35 -36.78
N GLU A 142 -38.31 6.13 -37.68
CA GLU A 142 -37.99 7.54 -37.43
C GLU A 142 -39.26 8.32 -37.06
N PRO A 143 -39.21 9.21 -36.06
CA PRO A 143 -40.32 10.14 -35.86
C PRO A 143 -40.44 11.00 -37.12
N ASN A 144 -41.64 11.08 -37.71
CA ASN A 144 -41.95 12.05 -38.76
C ASN A 144 -41.67 13.45 -38.22
N THR A 145 -40.47 13.98 -38.48
CA THR A 145 -40.13 15.35 -38.17
C THR A 145 -40.94 16.25 -39.10
N THR A 146 -41.96 16.91 -38.57
CA THR A 146 -42.64 18.01 -39.26
C THR A 146 -41.63 19.13 -39.49
N HIS A 147 -41.12 19.22 -40.71
CA HIS A 147 -40.26 20.31 -41.15
C HIS A 147 -41.10 21.57 -41.36
N SER A 148 -41.11 22.49 -40.40
CA SER A 148 -41.57 23.86 -40.67
C SER A 148 -40.42 24.66 -41.28
N VAL A 149 -40.48 24.90 -42.58
CA VAL A 149 -39.53 25.76 -43.29
C VAL A 149 -40.03 27.21 -43.21
N ILE A 150 -39.32 28.06 -42.47
CA ILE A 150 -39.44 29.51 -42.58
C ILE A 150 -38.04 30.07 -42.84
N GLY A 151 -37.84 30.67 -44.02
CA GLY A 151 -36.64 31.46 -44.33
C GLY A 151 -35.33 30.69 -44.51
N GLY A 152 -35.34 29.48 -45.08
CA GLY A 152 -34.13 28.84 -45.61
C GLY A 152 -33.08 28.36 -44.58
N LYS A 153 -33.35 28.41 -43.27
CA LYS A 153 -32.49 27.81 -42.24
C LYS A 153 -33.25 26.73 -41.46
N VAL A 154 -32.69 25.52 -41.44
CA VAL A 154 -33.24 24.36 -40.71
C VAL A 154 -32.92 24.52 -39.22
N TYR A 155 -33.93 24.77 -38.39
CA TYR A 155 -33.77 24.76 -36.93
C TYR A 155 -34.09 23.37 -36.36
N ARG A 156 -33.05 22.62 -35.95
CA ARG A 156 -33.19 21.35 -35.20
C ARG A 156 -33.54 21.64 -33.74
N HIS A 157 -34.74 21.27 -33.31
CA HIS A 157 -35.16 21.38 -31.91
C HIS A 157 -34.61 20.22 -31.06
N TRP A 158 -33.32 20.25 -30.75
CA TRP A 158 -32.61 19.21 -29.98
C TRP A 158 -33.26 18.84 -28.63
N ARG A 159 -33.99 19.76 -28.01
CA ARG A 159 -34.67 19.53 -26.72
C ARG A 159 -35.92 18.64 -26.82
N ILE A 160 -36.60 18.63 -27.97
CA ILE A 160 -37.84 17.86 -28.16
C ILE A 160 -37.50 16.40 -28.52
N ASP A 161 -36.43 16.17 -29.29
CA ASP A 161 -35.97 14.84 -29.67
C ASP A 161 -35.42 14.02 -28.48
N LEU A 162 -34.76 14.68 -27.52
CA LEU A 162 -34.29 14.03 -26.30
C LEU A 162 -35.46 13.55 -25.43
N PHE A 163 -36.48 14.40 -25.27
CA PHE A 163 -37.67 14.12 -24.47
C PHE A 163 -38.51 12.99 -25.08
N ASN A 164 -38.70 13.01 -26.41
CA ASN A 164 -39.41 11.97 -27.14
C ASN A 164 -38.66 10.63 -27.12
N SER A 165 -37.32 10.66 -27.10
CA SER A 165 -36.51 9.45 -26.96
C SER A 165 -36.64 8.82 -25.57
N VAL A 166 -36.68 9.61 -24.51
CA VAL A 166 -36.89 9.11 -23.13
C VAL A 166 -38.31 8.56 -22.95
N LEU A 167 -39.32 9.27 -23.46
CA LEU A 167 -40.72 8.85 -23.41
C LEU A 167 -40.98 7.57 -24.22
N ARG A 168 -40.29 7.37 -25.35
CA ARG A 168 -40.47 6.16 -26.18
C ARG A 168 -39.90 4.90 -25.52
N PHE A 169 -38.88 5.04 -24.69
CA PHE A 169 -38.22 3.93 -23.98
C PHE A 169 -38.47 3.95 -22.46
N TRP A 170 -39.58 4.54 -22.03
CA TRP A 170 -39.88 4.78 -20.61
C TRP A 170 -39.90 3.50 -19.77
N LEU A 171 -40.38 2.38 -20.34
CA LEU A 171 -40.44 1.10 -19.65
C LEU A 171 -39.04 0.51 -19.41
N GLN A 172 -38.12 0.71 -20.36
CA GLN A 172 -36.72 0.32 -20.25
C GLN A 172 -35.99 1.16 -19.20
N TRP A 173 -36.24 2.47 -19.18
CA TRP A 173 -35.73 3.37 -18.15
C TRP A 173 -36.24 2.99 -16.75
N LEU A 174 -37.51 2.59 -16.63
CA LEU A 174 -38.09 2.10 -15.39
C LEU A 174 -37.36 0.85 -14.88
N CYS A 175 -37.08 -0.13 -15.75
CA CYS A 175 -36.34 -1.33 -15.36
C CYS A 175 -34.90 -1.03 -14.90
N VAL A 176 -34.17 -0.17 -15.62
CA VAL A 176 -32.82 0.26 -15.21
C VAL A 176 -32.87 0.99 -13.88
N LEU A 177 -33.85 1.87 -13.68
CA LEU A 177 -34.07 2.59 -12.42
C LEU A 177 -34.37 1.61 -11.27
N LEU A 178 -35.23 0.61 -11.49
CA LEU A 178 -35.55 -0.39 -10.46
C LEU A 178 -34.34 -1.26 -10.09
N ILE A 179 -33.55 -1.72 -11.07
CA ILE A 179 -32.34 -2.52 -10.80
C ILE A 179 -31.29 -1.69 -10.06
N THR A 180 -31.09 -0.43 -10.46
CA THR A 180 -30.16 0.49 -9.78
C THR A 180 -30.63 0.82 -8.37
N ILE A 181 -31.93 1.07 -8.15
CA ILE A 181 -32.51 1.28 -6.82
C ILE A 181 -32.34 0.02 -5.97
N ALA A 182 -32.70 -1.17 -6.47
CA ALA A 182 -32.53 -2.42 -5.74
C ALA A 182 -31.07 -2.67 -5.35
N TRP A 183 -30.13 -2.40 -6.26
CA TRP A 183 -28.70 -2.53 -6.00
C TRP A 183 -28.20 -1.50 -4.98
N LEU A 184 -28.63 -0.23 -5.07
CA LEU A 184 -28.32 0.79 -4.07
C LEU A 184 -28.88 0.37 -2.70
N LEU A 185 -30.12 -0.13 -2.65
CA LEU A 185 -30.72 -0.63 -1.42
C LEU A 185 -29.92 -1.80 -0.84
N ILE A 186 -29.50 -2.77 -1.65
CA ILE A 186 -28.63 -3.88 -1.18
C ILE A 186 -27.30 -3.34 -0.67
N THR A 187 -26.67 -2.43 -1.41
CA THR A 187 -25.34 -1.88 -1.08
C THR A 187 -25.38 -1.01 0.19
N PHE A 188 -26.46 -0.26 0.42
CA PHE A 188 -26.59 0.68 1.53
C PHE A 188 -27.35 0.12 2.75
N LEU A 189 -28.15 -0.93 2.59
CA LEU A 189 -28.94 -1.53 3.67
C LEU A 189 -28.43 -2.89 4.13
N LEU A 190 -27.38 -3.44 3.52
CA LEU A 190 -26.70 -4.63 4.05
C LEU A 190 -26.17 -4.30 5.44
N ASN A 191 -26.62 -5.06 6.44
CA ASN A 191 -26.20 -4.85 7.82
C ASN A 191 -24.88 -5.57 8.06
N VAL A 192 -23.78 -4.84 8.15
CA VAL A 192 -22.49 -5.37 8.62
C VAL A 192 -22.44 -5.19 10.14
N SER A 193 -22.19 -6.26 10.88
CA SER A 193 -22.15 -6.22 12.34
C SER A 193 -21.16 -5.17 12.85
N ASN A 194 -21.61 -4.28 13.74
CA ASN A 194 -20.85 -3.15 14.30
C ASN A 194 -20.48 -2.02 13.34
N CYS A 195 -21.17 -1.90 12.20
CA CYS A 195 -21.02 -0.79 11.25
C CYS A 195 -22.34 -0.03 11.06
N PRO A 196 -22.30 1.29 10.79
CA PRO A 196 -23.49 2.05 10.44
C PRO A 196 -24.05 1.56 9.09
N LYS A 197 -25.37 1.61 8.93
CA LYS A 197 -26.03 1.30 7.64
C LYS A 197 -25.44 2.19 6.54
N GLY A 198 -24.94 1.57 5.47
CA GLY A 198 -24.31 2.26 4.34
C GLY A 198 -22.78 2.19 4.28
N TYR A 199 -22.14 1.44 5.19
CA TYR A 199 -20.68 1.31 5.24
C TYR A 199 -20.11 0.44 4.10
N LEU A 200 -19.20 1.01 3.30
CA LEU A 200 -18.57 0.36 2.15
C LEU A 200 -17.04 0.22 2.33
N GLY A 201 -16.64 -0.65 3.24
CA GLY A 201 -15.32 -1.30 3.28
C GLY A 201 -14.06 -0.42 3.50
N PRO A 202 -12.86 -1.04 3.48
CA PRO A 202 -11.55 -0.42 3.74
C PRO A 202 -11.18 0.65 2.72
N GLY A 203 -11.07 1.89 3.18
CA GLY A 203 -10.51 2.99 2.38
C GLY A 203 -11.21 4.36 2.51
N GLY A 204 -12.21 4.52 3.37
CA GLY A 204 -12.88 5.80 3.56
C GLY A 204 -12.06 6.80 4.39
N LYS A 205 -11.82 8.00 3.84
CA LYS A 205 -11.36 9.20 4.57
C LYS A 205 -12.40 9.74 5.58
N HIS A 206 -13.45 8.96 5.86
CA HIS A 206 -14.64 9.42 6.53
C HIS A 206 -14.60 9.04 8.01
N GLU A 207 -14.49 10.08 8.83
CA GLU A 207 -14.71 10.12 10.27
C GLU A 207 -13.61 9.54 11.19
N HIS A 208 -12.33 9.58 10.83
CA HIS A 208 -11.22 9.41 11.79
C HIS A 208 -11.39 8.21 12.78
N GLY A 209 -11.78 7.04 12.28
CA GLY A 209 -11.92 5.84 13.12
C GLY A 209 -13.13 5.81 14.05
N LYS A 210 -14.21 6.56 13.78
CA LYS A 210 -15.44 6.53 14.59
C LYS A 210 -16.13 5.15 14.62
N TYR A 211 -15.89 4.30 13.62
CA TYR A 211 -16.46 2.95 13.53
C TYR A 211 -15.36 1.88 13.52
N GLN A 212 -14.95 1.53 14.73
CA GLN A 212 -13.79 0.71 15.10
C GLN A 212 -13.73 -0.70 14.47
N ASN A 213 -14.84 -1.22 13.93
CA ASN A 213 -15.00 -2.62 13.52
C ASN A 213 -15.25 -2.80 12.02
N CYS A 214 -15.03 -1.78 11.19
CA CYS A 214 -15.37 -1.91 9.79
C CYS A 214 -14.18 -2.04 8.81
N THR A 215 -12.96 -1.60 9.17
CA THR A 215 -11.72 -1.71 8.37
C THR A 215 -10.51 -1.65 9.30
N GLY A 216 -9.40 -2.37 9.03
CA GLY A 216 -8.18 -2.29 9.85
C GLY A 216 -7.71 -0.83 9.89
N ASP A 217 -8.03 -0.15 10.97
CA ASP A 217 -7.91 1.31 11.07
C ASP A 217 -6.91 1.67 12.15
N TRP A 218 -6.33 2.84 11.96
CA TRP A 218 -5.38 3.45 12.88
C TRP A 218 -6.15 4.26 13.91
N SER A 219 -5.88 4.01 15.18
CA SER A 219 -6.38 4.85 16.27
C SER A 219 -5.22 5.41 17.07
N LYS A 220 -5.28 6.70 17.39
CA LYS A 220 -4.36 7.32 18.35
C LYS A 220 -4.56 6.69 19.73
N THR A 221 -3.47 6.54 20.47
CA THR A 221 -3.47 6.13 21.88
C THR A 221 -2.67 7.17 22.69
N GLY A 222 -2.43 6.94 23.98
CA GLY A 222 -1.60 7.81 24.79
C GLY A 222 -0.22 8.04 24.15
N ASP A 223 0.27 9.27 24.24
CA ASP A 223 1.58 9.65 23.73
C ASP A 223 2.68 9.37 24.76
N LEU A 224 3.91 9.15 24.27
CA LEU A 224 5.10 9.07 25.11
C LEU A 224 5.32 10.38 25.86
N ASN A 225 5.91 10.29 27.05
CA ASN A 225 6.32 11.47 27.82
C ASN A 225 7.51 12.16 27.15
N TYR A 226 8.43 11.37 26.58
CA TYR A 226 9.57 11.87 25.84
C TYR A 226 9.54 11.42 24.39
N ALA A 227 9.58 12.40 23.48
CA ALA A 227 9.72 12.14 22.05
C ALA A 227 11.06 11.47 21.75
N ARG A 228 11.06 10.41 20.94
CA ARG A 228 12.27 9.63 20.69
C ARG A 228 12.25 8.86 19.36
N ARG A 229 13.43 8.69 18.78
CA ARG A 229 13.72 7.80 17.63
C ARG A 229 14.84 6.82 17.97
N THR A 230 15.05 5.79 17.15
CA THR A 230 16.14 4.79 17.32
C THR A 230 16.19 4.15 18.73
N HIS A 231 15.02 4.09 19.36
CA HIS A 231 14.77 3.42 20.63
C HIS A 231 14.38 1.96 20.36
N THR A 232 14.37 1.13 21.41
CA THR A 232 13.88 -0.24 21.31
C THR A 232 12.55 -0.40 22.02
N ALA A 233 11.74 -1.34 21.53
CA ALA A 233 10.46 -1.71 22.12
C ALA A 233 10.47 -3.21 22.47
N SER A 234 10.05 -3.57 23.67
CA SER A 234 10.00 -4.95 24.16
C SER A 234 8.63 -5.25 24.74
N VAL A 235 7.92 -6.23 24.17
CA VAL A 235 6.65 -6.73 24.72
C VAL A 235 6.96 -7.67 25.88
N LEU A 236 6.51 -7.30 27.07
CA LEU A 236 6.75 -8.03 28.31
C LEU A 236 5.75 -9.16 28.49
N ALA A 237 6.08 -10.14 29.34
CA ALA A 237 5.21 -11.27 29.64
C ALA A 237 3.86 -10.87 30.27
N ASN A 238 3.80 -9.71 30.94
CA ASN A 238 2.57 -9.14 31.49
C ASN A 238 1.71 -8.39 30.44
N GLY A 239 2.13 -8.36 29.17
CA GLY A 239 1.45 -7.71 28.06
C GLY A 239 1.75 -6.21 27.90
N LYS A 240 2.47 -5.58 28.83
CA LYS A 240 2.93 -4.19 28.69
C LYS A 240 4.07 -4.09 27.66
N VAL A 241 4.26 -2.90 27.08
CA VAL A 241 5.38 -2.65 26.17
C VAL A 241 6.38 -1.71 26.85
N LEU A 242 7.63 -2.16 26.98
CA LEU A 242 8.75 -1.37 27.47
C LEU A 242 9.40 -0.65 26.29
N ILE A 243 9.52 0.67 26.39
CA ILE A 243 10.30 1.50 25.48
C ILE A 243 11.52 2.02 26.21
N THR A 244 12.71 1.89 25.63
CA THR A 244 13.94 2.32 26.30
C THR A 244 14.94 2.98 25.33
N GLY A 245 15.64 3.97 25.87
CA GLY A 245 16.71 4.71 25.19
C GLY A 245 16.27 5.45 23.93
N GLY A 246 17.18 5.56 22.97
CA GLY A 246 16.99 6.31 21.74
C GLY A 246 17.46 7.76 21.83
N LEU A 247 17.18 8.52 20.78
CA LEU A 247 17.54 9.93 20.66
C LEU A 247 16.30 10.81 20.79
N ASN A 248 16.31 11.75 21.74
CA ASN A 248 15.30 12.79 21.92
C ASN A 248 15.88 14.18 21.55
N ASN A 249 15.13 15.26 21.81
CA ASN A 249 15.58 16.63 21.53
C ASN A 249 16.75 17.11 22.40
N GLU A 250 17.02 16.43 23.52
CA GLU A 250 18.09 16.73 24.46
C GLU A 250 19.36 15.90 24.18
N GLY A 251 19.26 14.87 23.32
CA GLY A 251 20.36 13.98 22.94
C GLY A 251 20.03 12.52 23.18
N PHE A 252 21.05 11.74 23.53
CA PHE A 252 20.88 10.33 23.91
C PHE A 252 20.10 10.23 25.22
N SER A 253 19.11 9.35 25.27
CA SER A 253 18.27 9.16 26.46
C SER A 253 18.60 7.86 27.17
N ASN A 254 18.52 7.87 28.50
CA ASN A 254 18.49 6.69 29.35
C ASN A 254 17.07 6.39 29.90
N SER A 255 16.10 7.24 29.57
CA SER A 255 14.74 7.12 30.08
C SER A 255 14.02 5.92 29.50
N THR A 256 13.14 5.34 30.30
CA THR A 256 12.35 4.16 29.97
C THR A 256 10.89 4.41 30.33
N GLU A 257 9.99 3.94 29.48
CA GLU A 257 8.55 4.11 29.63
C GLU A 257 7.82 2.79 29.38
N LEU A 258 6.75 2.56 30.13
CA LEU A 258 5.87 1.40 30.01
C LEU A 258 4.53 1.81 29.43
N TYR A 259 4.09 1.12 28.38
CA TYR A 259 2.74 1.22 27.86
C TYR A 259 1.86 0.13 28.45
N ASP A 260 0.74 0.54 29.05
CA ASP A 260 -0.33 -0.37 29.43
C ASP A 260 -1.39 -0.43 28.32
N PRO A 261 -1.55 -1.57 27.61
CA PRO A 261 -2.52 -1.68 26.53
C PRO A 261 -3.98 -1.67 26.98
N LEU A 262 -4.26 -1.95 28.27
CA LEU A 262 -5.62 -1.89 28.82
C LEU A 262 -5.99 -0.44 29.15
N ALA A 263 -5.08 0.29 29.79
CA ALA A 263 -5.28 1.70 30.12
C ALA A 263 -5.05 2.64 28.94
N GLN A 264 -4.30 2.21 27.91
CA GLN A 264 -3.88 3.02 26.76
C GLN A 264 -3.05 4.25 27.18
N THR A 265 -2.23 4.09 28.22
CA THR A 265 -1.41 5.16 28.80
C THR A 265 0.04 4.75 28.94
N TRP A 266 0.93 5.74 28.89
CA TRP A 266 2.36 5.59 29.18
C TRP A 266 2.67 6.02 30.61
N THR A 267 3.52 5.24 31.28
CA THR A 267 4.07 5.56 32.60
C THR A 267 5.59 5.51 32.55
N ILE A 268 6.25 6.53 33.10
CA ILE A 268 7.71 6.52 33.28
C ILE A 268 8.05 5.46 34.34
N THR A 269 9.09 4.67 34.07
CA THR A 269 9.60 3.64 34.98
C THR A 269 11.09 3.90 35.28
N GLY A 270 11.80 2.97 35.92
CA GLY A 270 13.23 3.10 36.19
C GLY A 270 14.03 3.37 34.90
N SER A 271 15.07 4.20 35.00
CA SER A 271 15.94 4.57 33.88
C SER A 271 17.18 3.68 33.80
N MET A 272 17.72 3.51 32.60
CA MET A 272 19.03 2.88 32.39
C MET A 272 20.14 3.70 33.05
N ASN A 273 21.25 3.04 33.39
CA ASN A 273 22.44 3.66 33.96
C ASN A 273 23.23 4.44 32.91
N ASN A 274 23.21 4.00 31.65
CA ASN A 274 23.85 4.71 30.54
C ASN A 274 22.82 5.09 29.48
N GLU A 275 22.82 6.36 29.08
CA GLU A 275 22.09 6.82 27.91
C GLU A 275 22.63 6.17 26.65
N ARG A 276 21.74 5.79 25.73
CA ARG A 276 22.12 5.07 24.50
C ARG A 276 21.04 5.13 23.42
N ALA A 277 21.46 5.18 22.17
CA ALA A 277 20.63 4.91 20.98
C ALA A 277 21.25 3.78 20.15
N GLU A 278 20.53 3.25 19.16
CA GLU A 278 21.04 2.20 18.24
C GLU A 278 21.56 0.93 18.95
N HIS A 279 21.02 0.70 20.15
CA HIS A 279 21.24 -0.49 20.96
C HIS A 279 20.21 -1.56 20.57
N THR A 280 20.42 -2.78 21.04
CA THR A 280 19.44 -3.86 20.91
C THR A 280 18.82 -4.18 22.27
N ALA A 281 17.57 -4.63 22.26
CA ALA A 281 16.86 -5.12 23.44
C ALA A 281 16.31 -6.52 23.17
N SER A 282 16.55 -7.45 24.10
CA SER A 282 16.14 -8.86 24.01
C SER A 282 15.37 -9.26 25.26
N VAL A 283 14.13 -9.74 25.09
CA VAL A 283 13.34 -10.32 26.19
C VAL A 283 13.82 -11.74 26.45
N LEU A 284 14.35 -11.96 27.65
CA LEU A 284 14.91 -13.26 28.07
C LEU A 284 13.83 -14.22 28.55
N ALA A 285 14.16 -15.51 28.61
CA ALA A 285 13.24 -16.55 29.08
C ALA A 285 12.77 -16.36 30.54
N ASN A 286 13.57 -15.67 31.36
CA ASN A 286 13.20 -15.30 32.73
C ASN A 286 12.31 -14.03 32.82
N GLY A 287 11.92 -13.45 31.68
CA GLY A 287 11.08 -12.26 31.59
C GLY A 287 11.82 -10.93 31.70
N LYS A 288 13.11 -10.92 32.03
CA LYS A 288 13.93 -9.69 32.05
C LYS A 288 14.24 -9.21 30.63
N VAL A 289 14.51 -7.92 30.47
CA VAL A 289 14.92 -7.34 29.19
C VAL A 289 16.40 -7.00 29.24
N LEU A 290 17.19 -7.64 28.38
CA LEU A 290 18.62 -7.38 28.20
C LEU A 290 18.80 -6.27 27.16
N VAL A 291 19.42 -5.17 27.54
CA VAL A 291 19.84 -4.09 26.63
C VAL A 291 21.35 -4.10 26.49
N THR A 292 21.84 -4.10 25.26
CA THR A 292 23.28 -4.19 24.98
C THR A 292 23.74 -3.23 23.88
N GLY A 293 24.95 -2.69 24.08
CA GLY A 293 25.64 -1.82 23.13
C GLY A 293 24.92 -0.50 22.86
N GLY A 294 25.08 -0.01 21.63
CA GLY A 294 24.59 1.30 21.18
C GLY A 294 25.66 2.38 21.23
N LEU A 295 25.22 3.61 21.01
CA LEU A 295 26.04 4.80 20.92
C LEU A 295 25.56 5.86 21.91
N ASN A 296 26.51 6.61 22.50
CA ASN A 296 26.24 7.84 23.24
C ASN A 296 27.30 8.92 22.96
N ASN A 297 27.30 10.01 23.75
CA ASN A 297 28.22 11.14 23.57
C ASN A 297 29.70 10.76 23.82
N GLN A 298 29.95 9.69 24.56
CA GLN A 298 31.27 9.16 24.90
C GLN A 298 31.77 8.17 23.85
N GLY A 299 30.89 7.70 22.96
CA GLY A 299 31.19 6.79 21.86
C GLY A 299 30.37 5.50 21.93
N TYR A 300 30.88 4.46 21.27
CA TYR A 300 30.24 3.15 21.23
C TYR A 300 30.33 2.46 22.59
N LEU A 301 29.24 1.82 23.00
CA LEU A 301 29.12 1.14 24.28
C LEU A 301 29.36 -0.36 24.14
N ASN A 302 30.05 -0.94 25.13
CA ASN A 302 30.07 -2.38 25.38
C ASN A 302 29.24 -2.76 26.62
N SER A 303 28.67 -1.76 27.31
CA SER A 303 27.91 -1.98 28.53
C SER A 303 26.58 -2.66 28.24
N THR A 304 26.19 -3.54 29.15
CA THR A 304 24.95 -4.30 29.09
C THR A 304 24.17 -4.12 30.39
N GLU A 305 22.85 -3.98 30.28
CA GLU A 305 21.97 -3.73 31.41
C GLU A 305 20.72 -4.63 31.32
N LEU A 306 20.21 -5.05 32.48
CA LEU A 306 19.00 -5.85 32.62
C LEU A 306 17.90 -5.02 33.27
N TYR A 307 16.75 -4.97 32.63
CA TYR A 307 15.52 -4.48 33.24
C TYR A 307 14.74 -5.65 33.85
N ASP A 308 14.35 -5.51 35.11
CA ASP A 308 13.47 -6.45 35.79
C ASP A 308 12.04 -5.88 35.86
N PRO A 309 11.07 -6.44 35.11
CA PRO A 309 9.69 -5.96 35.14
C PRO A 309 8.96 -6.11 36.47
N SER A 310 9.46 -6.94 37.39
CA SER A 310 8.82 -7.17 38.70
C SER A 310 9.17 -6.08 39.71
N THR A 311 10.38 -5.52 39.61
CA THR A 311 10.86 -4.45 40.48
C THR A 311 10.91 -3.10 39.76
N GLU A 312 10.74 -3.09 38.43
CA GLU A 312 10.80 -1.89 37.59
C GLU A 312 12.16 -1.15 37.68
N THR A 313 13.24 -1.91 37.86
CA THR A 313 14.61 -1.40 38.05
C THR A 313 15.58 -1.94 37.02
N TRP A 314 16.62 -1.15 36.73
CA TRP A 314 17.75 -1.55 35.90
C TRP A 314 18.95 -1.97 36.73
N THR A 315 19.63 -3.03 36.31
CA THR A 315 20.88 -3.52 36.91
C THR A 315 21.94 -3.70 35.83
N ILE A 316 23.17 -3.25 36.10
CA ILE A 316 24.32 -3.52 35.23
C ILE A 316 24.69 -5.01 35.33
N THR A 317 24.96 -5.64 34.18
CA THR A 317 25.41 -7.03 34.06
C THR A 317 26.77 -7.08 33.36
N GLY A 318 27.33 -8.27 33.11
CA GLY A 318 28.57 -8.41 32.35
C GLY A 318 28.58 -7.66 31.02
N ASN A 319 29.73 -7.07 30.67
CA ASN A 319 29.91 -6.26 29.46
C ASN A 319 30.35 -7.11 28.27
N MET A 320 29.99 -6.68 27.06
CA MET A 320 30.56 -7.24 25.83
C MET A 320 32.06 -6.99 25.77
N ASN A 321 32.77 -7.87 25.07
CA ASN A 321 34.20 -7.75 24.82
C ASN A 321 34.50 -6.64 23.80
N ARG A 322 33.59 -6.40 22.85
CA ARG A 322 33.69 -5.29 21.89
C ARG A 322 32.49 -4.36 21.98
N ALA A 323 32.79 -3.06 22.09
CA ALA A 323 31.78 -2.02 21.95
C ALA A 323 31.23 -2.00 20.52
N ARG A 324 29.92 -1.76 20.38
CA ARG A 324 29.22 -1.83 19.09
C ARG A 324 27.87 -1.10 19.10
N ALA A 325 27.51 -0.47 17.98
CA ALA A 325 26.16 0.00 17.65
C ALA A 325 25.71 -0.61 16.30
N GLU A 326 24.42 -0.49 15.98
CA GLU A 326 23.80 -1.03 14.75
C GLU A 326 24.07 -2.53 14.51
N HIS A 327 24.33 -3.26 15.60
CA HIS A 327 24.44 -4.70 15.63
C HIS A 327 23.06 -5.32 15.77
N THR A 328 22.98 -6.63 15.58
CA THR A 328 21.76 -7.40 15.83
C THR A 328 21.96 -8.26 17.07
N ALA A 329 20.86 -8.52 17.78
CA ALA A 329 20.80 -9.46 18.90
C ALA A 329 19.66 -10.44 18.68
N SER A 330 19.86 -11.70 19.04
CA SER A 330 18.84 -12.74 18.90
C SER A 330 18.89 -13.72 20.05
N VAL A 331 17.72 -13.95 20.67
CA VAL A 331 17.54 -14.97 21.70
C VAL A 331 17.47 -16.33 21.02
N LEU A 332 18.39 -17.20 21.40
CA LEU A 332 18.55 -18.54 20.86
C LEU A 332 17.65 -19.55 21.57
N ALA A 333 17.45 -20.72 20.96
CA ALA A 333 16.64 -21.80 21.53
C ALA A 333 17.18 -22.33 22.88
N ASN A 334 18.48 -22.17 23.14
CA ASN A 334 19.11 -22.52 24.42
C ASN A 334 19.00 -21.41 25.49
N GLY A 335 18.32 -20.31 25.19
CA GLY A 335 18.13 -19.15 26.08
C GLY A 335 19.28 -18.15 26.09
N LYS A 336 20.40 -18.43 25.41
CA LYS A 336 21.50 -17.46 25.25
C LYS A 336 21.14 -16.36 24.25
N VAL A 337 21.82 -15.22 24.33
CA VAL A 337 21.65 -14.12 23.36
C VAL A 337 22.89 -14.04 22.48
N LEU A 338 22.71 -14.24 21.17
CA LEU A 338 23.75 -14.03 20.17
C LEU A 338 23.72 -12.59 19.69
N VAL A 339 24.88 -11.92 19.77
CA VAL A 339 25.10 -10.60 19.18
C VAL A 339 26.07 -10.72 18.02
N ALA A 340 25.71 -10.14 16.88
CA ALA A 340 26.50 -10.22 15.66
C ALA A 340 26.69 -8.85 15.00
N GLY A 341 27.91 -8.63 14.50
CA GLY A 341 28.27 -7.45 13.71
C GLY A 341 28.14 -6.12 14.42
N GLY A 342 27.74 -5.09 13.68
CA GLY A 342 27.72 -3.69 14.08
C GLY A 342 28.99 -2.95 13.71
N LEU A 343 29.13 -1.72 14.19
CA LEU A 343 30.33 -0.90 14.00
C LEU A 343 30.80 -0.28 15.31
N ASN A 344 32.07 0.11 15.32
CA ASN A 344 32.67 0.91 16.38
C ASN A 344 33.59 2.00 15.81
N ASN A 345 34.37 2.67 16.67
CA ASN A 345 35.27 3.76 16.26
C ASN A 345 36.38 3.33 15.28
N GLN A 346 36.71 2.05 15.23
CA GLN A 346 37.83 1.53 14.46
C GLN A 346 37.35 0.88 13.17
N ASP A 347 36.37 -0.01 13.27
CA ASP A 347 36.01 -0.92 12.19
C ASP A 347 34.52 -1.30 12.18
N PHE A 348 34.08 -1.82 11.03
CA PHE A 348 32.89 -2.66 10.94
C PHE A 348 33.22 -4.05 11.48
N LEU A 349 32.35 -4.60 12.30
CA LEU A 349 32.61 -5.83 13.03
C LEU A 349 32.05 -7.04 12.27
N ASN A 350 32.82 -8.14 12.27
CA ASN A 350 32.33 -9.48 11.96
C ASN A 350 32.29 -10.36 13.22
N SER A 351 32.81 -9.87 14.34
CA SER A 351 32.87 -10.61 15.60
C SER A 351 31.49 -10.86 16.17
N THR A 352 31.30 -12.05 16.72
CA THR A 352 30.06 -12.45 17.40
C THR A 352 30.34 -12.81 18.85
N GLU A 353 29.35 -12.57 19.70
CA GLU A 353 29.44 -12.85 21.14
C GLU A 353 28.13 -13.47 21.62
N LEU A 354 28.24 -14.44 22.54
CA LEU A 354 27.11 -15.05 23.24
C LEU A 354 27.05 -14.55 24.67
N TYR A 355 25.88 -14.06 25.07
CA TYR A 355 25.55 -13.82 26.47
C TYR A 355 24.84 -15.01 27.07
N ASP A 356 25.31 -15.48 28.21
CA ASP A 356 24.65 -16.53 29.00
C ASP A 356 23.92 -15.91 30.21
N PRO A 357 22.57 -15.85 30.20
CA PRO A 357 21.81 -15.26 31.31
C PRO A 357 21.98 -15.96 32.66
N SER A 358 22.49 -17.19 32.70
CA SER A 358 22.68 -17.93 33.96
C SER A 358 23.99 -17.56 34.65
N THR A 359 24.99 -17.13 33.88
CA THR A 359 26.31 -16.73 34.40
C THR A 359 26.56 -15.23 34.28
N GLU A 360 25.73 -14.53 33.51
CA GLU A 360 25.85 -13.10 33.19
C GLU A 360 27.16 -12.74 32.47
N ILE A 361 27.77 -13.70 31.77
CA ILE A 361 29.05 -13.58 31.08
C ILE A 361 28.84 -13.52 29.56
N TRP A 362 29.64 -12.69 28.89
CA TRP A 362 29.80 -12.66 27.44
C TRP A 362 31.01 -13.48 27.00
N THR A 363 30.80 -14.39 26.04
CA THR A 363 31.86 -15.20 25.43
C THR A 363 31.96 -14.91 23.94
N ILE A 364 33.16 -14.59 23.45
CA ILE A 364 33.42 -14.47 22.02
C ILE A 364 33.28 -15.84 21.35
N THR A 365 32.54 -15.88 20.24
CA THR A 365 32.35 -17.06 19.40
C THR A 365 32.93 -16.86 18.00
N SER A 366 32.72 -17.81 17.10
CA SER A 366 33.19 -17.71 15.72
C SER A 366 32.70 -16.42 15.04
N SER A 367 33.57 -15.76 14.30
CA SER A 367 33.21 -14.55 13.56
C SER A 367 32.45 -14.89 12.28
N MET A 368 31.58 -13.97 11.85
CA MET A 368 31.05 -13.94 10.49
C MET A 368 32.20 -13.80 9.49
N ILE A 369 31.94 -14.24 8.25
CA ILE A 369 32.87 -14.19 7.13
C ILE A 369 33.02 -12.74 6.66
N ASP A 370 31.91 -12.03 6.46
CA ASP A 370 31.92 -10.60 6.14
C ASP A 370 31.70 -9.76 7.41
N THR A 371 32.28 -8.55 7.43
CA THR A 371 31.90 -7.52 8.40
C THR A 371 30.56 -6.91 8.01
N ARG A 372 29.66 -6.66 8.97
CA ARG A 372 28.31 -6.18 8.66
C ARG A 372 27.76 -5.28 9.77
N ALA A 373 27.29 -4.09 9.42
CA ALA A 373 26.35 -3.29 10.22
C ALA A 373 25.02 -3.14 9.45
N GLU A 374 23.94 -2.75 10.16
CA GLU A 374 22.61 -2.51 9.56
C GLU A 374 22.03 -3.71 8.76
N HIS A 375 22.48 -4.91 9.09
CA HIS A 375 22.02 -6.18 8.52
C HIS A 375 20.79 -6.67 9.27
N ILE A 376 20.09 -7.65 8.71
CA ILE A 376 19.02 -8.36 9.43
C ILE A 376 19.56 -9.63 10.07
N VAL A 377 18.88 -10.05 11.13
CA VAL A 377 19.00 -11.39 11.70
C VAL A 377 17.64 -12.04 11.86
N SER A 378 17.56 -13.34 11.61
CA SER A 378 16.37 -14.15 11.84
C SER A 378 16.76 -15.52 12.40
N VAL A 379 16.19 -15.87 13.55
CA VAL A 379 16.27 -17.23 14.10
C VAL A 379 15.29 -18.11 13.33
N LEU A 380 15.81 -19.13 12.66
CA LEU A 380 15.05 -20.02 11.80
C LEU A 380 14.40 -21.15 12.61
N THR A 381 13.36 -21.76 12.04
CA THR A 381 12.64 -22.89 12.66
C THR A 381 13.50 -24.13 12.88
N ASN A 382 14.58 -24.29 12.10
CA ASN A 382 15.58 -25.35 12.26
C ASN A 382 16.62 -25.03 13.36
N GLY A 383 16.47 -23.91 14.06
CA GLY A 383 17.37 -23.48 15.13
C GLY A 383 18.57 -22.67 14.66
N LYS A 384 18.90 -22.64 13.36
CA LYS A 384 20.01 -21.82 12.83
C LYS A 384 19.66 -20.33 12.83
N VAL A 385 20.68 -19.49 12.78
CA VAL A 385 20.50 -18.03 12.70
C VAL A 385 20.96 -17.53 11.34
N LEU A 386 20.05 -16.91 10.60
CA LEU A 386 20.35 -16.25 9.33
C LEU A 386 20.76 -14.80 9.57
N VAL A 387 21.91 -14.40 9.04
CA VAL A 387 22.32 -13.00 8.85
C VAL A 387 22.26 -12.71 7.35
N ALA A 388 21.71 -11.55 6.95
CA ALA A 388 21.72 -11.15 5.54
C ALA A 388 21.83 -9.64 5.36
N GLY A 389 22.45 -9.24 4.24
CA GLY A 389 22.58 -7.85 3.84
C GLY A 389 23.53 -7.04 4.73
N GLY A 390 23.28 -5.74 4.84
CA GLY A 390 24.08 -4.80 5.64
C GLY A 390 25.21 -4.13 4.85
N TYR A 391 26.08 -3.42 5.57
CA TYR A 391 27.20 -2.67 5.03
C TYR A 391 28.53 -3.14 5.65
N ASN A 392 29.56 -3.38 4.83
CA ASN A 392 30.88 -3.88 5.27
C ASN A 392 32.00 -2.82 5.23
N SER A 393 31.68 -1.53 5.32
CA SER A 393 32.54 -0.36 5.05
C SER A 393 32.87 -0.06 3.58
N PHE A 394 32.81 -1.04 2.69
CA PHE A 394 33.11 -0.84 1.27
C PHE A 394 31.84 -0.91 0.42
N ASP A 395 31.10 -2.01 0.58
CA ASP A 395 29.95 -2.40 -0.24
C ASP A 395 28.71 -2.67 0.62
N ARG A 396 27.56 -2.43 0.00
CA ARG A 396 26.28 -2.91 0.53
C ARG A 396 26.13 -4.35 0.11
N LEU A 397 25.81 -5.19 1.06
CA LEU A 397 25.82 -6.62 0.87
C LEU A 397 24.44 -7.10 0.43
N HIS A 398 24.47 -8.15 -0.37
CA HIS A 398 23.33 -9.03 -0.62
C HIS A 398 23.63 -10.46 -0.17
N SER A 399 24.86 -10.74 0.25
CA SER A 399 25.28 -12.02 0.82
C SER A 399 24.55 -12.32 2.13
N GLY A 400 24.36 -13.61 2.38
CA GLY A 400 23.83 -14.14 3.64
C GLY A 400 24.76 -15.20 4.23
N GLU A 401 24.67 -15.34 5.55
CA GLU A 401 25.43 -16.32 6.32
C GLU A 401 24.52 -17.00 7.36
N LEU A 402 24.80 -18.26 7.65
CA LEU A 402 24.09 -19.07 8.63
C LEU A 402 25.02 -19.41 9.80
N TYR A 403 24.56 -19.15 11.02
CA TYR A 403 25.18 -19.64 12.23
C TYR A 403 24.49 -20.91 12.72
N ASP A 404 25.29 -21.95 12.94
CA ASP A 404 24.84 -23.22 13.49
C ASP A 404 25.19 -23.29 14.97
N LEU A 405 24.19 -23.41 15.84
CA LEU A 405 24.39 -23.47 17.30
C LEU A 405 25.07 -24.76 17.75
N SER A 406 24.97 -25.85 16.97
CA SER A 406 25.53 -27.14 17.38
C SER A 406 27.05 -27.19 17.22
N THR A 407 27.57 -26.48 16.21
CA THR A 407 29.00 -26.36 15.93
C THR A 407 29.58 -25.02 16.34
N GLU A 408 28.73 -24.04 16.66
CA GLU A 408 29.08 -22.64 16.92
C GLU A 408 29.91 -22.03 15.78
N THR A 409 29.57 -22.36 14.52
CA THR A 409 30.28 -21.88 13.32
C THR A 409 29.37 -21.16 12.34
N TRP A 410 29.95 -20.21 11.60
CA TRP A 410 29.32 -19.57 10.44
C TRP A 410 29.61 -20.32 9.14
N ALA A 411 28.62 -20.34 8.24
CA ALA A 411 28.74 -20.83 6.87
C ALA A 411 28.04 -19.87 5.91
N THR A 412 28.54 -19.74 4.69
CA THR A 412 27.85 -18.98 3.64
C THR A 412 26.53 -19.67 3.25
N THR A 413 25.54 -18.88 2.87
CA THR A 413 24.31 -19.35 2.22
C THR A 413 24.10 -18.61 0.90
N ASP A 414 23.02 -18.93 0.19
CA ASP A 414 22.65 -18.22 -1.01
C ASP A 414 22.45 -16.72 -0.72
N SER A 415 22.63 -15.90 -1.75
CA SER A 415 22.58 -14.46 -1.63
C SER A 415 21.25 -13.90 -2.12
N MET A 416 20.78 -12.83 -1.50
CA MET A 416 19.64 -12.06 -2.01
C MET A 416 19.95 -11.56 -3.42
N ASN A 417 18.91 -11.34 -4.21
CA ASN A 417 19.01 -10.79 -5.57
C ASN A 417 19.44 -9.32 -5.56
N TYR A 418 19.21 -8.65 -4.44
CA TYR A 418 19.41 -7.22 -4.29
C TYR A 418 20.19 -6.89 -3.02
N THR A 419 21.10 -5.91 -3.14
CA THR A 419 21.79 -5.31 -2.00
C THR A 419 20.83 -4.45 -1.18
N ARG A 420 20.88 -4.58 0.15
CA ARG A 420 19.94 -3.94 1.09
C ARG A 420 20.63 -3.59 2.40
N ILE A 421 20.39 -2.36 2.87
CA ILE A 421 20.66 -1.91 4.24
C ILE A 421 19.41 -1.30 4.86
N GLN A 422 19.31 -1.35 6.19
CA GLN A 422 18.19 -0.77 6.96
C GLN A 422 16.81 -1.24 6.47
N PHE A 423 16.74 -2.54 6.15
CA PHE A 423 15.53 -3.25 5.73
C PHE A 423 15.01 -4.11 6.89
N THR A 424 13.83 -4.70 6.72
CA THR A 424 13.25 -5.57 7.76
C THR A 424 13.14 -7.01 7.29
N ALA A 425 13.22 -7.93 8.24
CA ALA A 425 12.99 -9.35 8.07
C ALA A 425 11.85 -9.83 8.97
N SER A 426 11.07 -10.80 8.49
CA SER A 426 9.98 -11.42 9.24
C SER A 426 9.95 -12.91 8.99
N VAL A 427 10.06 -13.70 10.06
CA VAL A 427 9.88 -15.16 10.00
C VAL A 427 8.39 -15.44 9.88
N LEU A 428 7.99 -16.05 8.76
CA LEU A 428 6.61 -16.38 8.45
C LEU A 428 6.19 -17.68 9.15
N ILE A 429 4.88 -17.92 9.24
CA ILE A 429 4.33 -19.14 9.87
C ILE A 429 4.75 -20.43 9.17
N ASN A 430 5.04 -20.35 7.86
CA ASN A 430 5.55 -21.47 7.07
C ASN A 430 7.07 -21.69 7.24
N GLY A 431 7.74 -20.92 8.09
CA GLY A 431 9.18 -21.00 8.36
C GLY A 431 10.08 -20.22 7.39
N LYS A 432 9.54 -19.67 6.29
CA LYS A 432 10.30 -18.81 5.38
C LYS A 432 10.59 -17.45 6.01
N VAL A 433 11.65 -16.78 5.58
CA VAL A 433 11.96 -15.41 6.02
C VAL A 433 11.64 -14.43 4.90
N LEU A 434 10.69 -13.53 5.15
CA LEU A 434 10.37 -12.43 4.26
C LEU A 434 11.28 -11.24 4.56
N VAL A 435 12.03 -10.76 3.56
CA VAL A 435 12.76 -9.50 3.63
C VAL A 435 12.11 -8.45 2.75
N THR A 436 12.00 -7.21 3.26
CA THR A 436 11.24 -6.15 2.58
C THR A 436 11.99 -4.83 2.57
N GLY A 437 11.99 -4.15 1.42
CA GLY A 437 12.51 -2.80 1.28
C GLY A 437 14.02 -2.68 1.50
N GLY A 438 14.43 -1.56 2.08
CA GLY A 438 15.83 -1.20 2.28
C GLY A 438 16.35 -0.21 1.27
N TRP A 439 17.56 0.26 1.53
CA TRP A 439 18.26 1.25 0.72
C TRP A 439 19.54 0.64 0.15
N ASN A 440 19.98 1.12 -1.02
CA ASN A 440 21.24 0.72 -1.63
C ASN A 440 22.04 1.90 -2.21
N TYR A 441 21.93 3.08 -1.59
CA TYR A 441 22.46 4.37 -2.04
C TYR A 441 21.71 5.01 -3.20
N ASN A 442 21.60 4.28 -4.31
CA ASN A 442 21.00 4.82 -5.53
C ASN A 442 19.48 4.78 -5.49
N PHE A 443 18.89 3.79 -4.81
CA PHE A 443 17.46 3.57 -4.81
C PHE A 443 16.94 3.16 -3.44
N ASN A 444 15.76 3.67 -3.10
CA ASN A 444 14.91 3.12 -2.07
C ASN A 444 14.14 1.94 -2.68
N ARG A 445 14.14 0.79 -2.01
CA ARG A 445 13.55 -0.43 -2.57
C ARG A 445 12.12 -0.62 -2.12
N ASN A 446 11.28 -1.05 -3.05
CA ASN A 446 9.96 -1.61 -2.78
C ASN A 446 9.91 -3.13 -2.98
N SER A 447 11.00 -3.75 -3.45
CA SER A 447 11.06 -5.19 -3.67
C SER A 447 11.06 -5.96 -2.35
N ALA A 448 10.52 -7.17 -2.39
CA ALA A 448 10.57 -8.14 -1.31
C ALA A 448 11.08 -9.50 -1.81
N GLU A 449 11.74 -10.24 -0.93
CA GLU A 449 12.30 -11.56 -1.23
C GLU A 449 11.99 -12.53 -0.08
N LEU A 450 11.90 -13.81 -0.39
CA LEU A 450 11.68 -14.90 0.55
C LEU A 450 12.92 -15.77 0.59
N TYR A 451 13.40 -16.03 1.80
CA TYR A 451 14.40 -17.07 2.06
C TYR A 451 13.68 -18.36 2.46
N ASP A 452 14.01 -19.45 1.79
CA ASP A 452 13.54 -20.77 2.15
C ASP A 452 14.66 -21.54 2.90
N PRO A 453 14.50 -21.80 4.21
CA PRO A 453 15.53 -22.47 4.99
C PRO A 453 15.69 -23.97 4.66
N SER A 454 14.77 -24.58 3.92
CA SER A 454 14.83 -26.01 3.58
C SER A 454 15.86 -26.32 2.49
N ASN A 455 16.02 -25.40 1.54
CA ASN A 455 17.00 -25.48 0.46
C ASN A 455 18.05 -24.37 0.52
N ALA A 456 17.93 -23.45 1.47
CA ALA A 456 18.84 -22.33 1.69
C ALA A 456 18.96 -21.38 0.49
N THR A 457 17.83 -21.06 -0.17
CA THR A 457 17.77 -20.21 -1.37
C THR A 457 16.89 -18.97 -1.21
N TRP A 458 17.16 -17.94 -2.02
CA TRP A 458 16.34 -16.73 -2.10
C TRP A 458 15.46 -16.71 -3.35
N THR A 459 14.20 -16.31 -3.19
CA THR A 459 13.24 -16.13 -4.29
C THR A 459 12.58 -14.75 -4.21
N ILE A 460 12.42 -14.09 -5.35
CA ILE A 460 11.67 -12.82 -5.44
C ILE A 460 10.17 -13.11 -5.29
N THR A 461 9.49 -12.33 -4.46
CA THR A 461 8.01 -12.35 -4.28
C THR A 461 7.43 -11.04 -4.81
N GLY A 462 6.10 -10.84 -4.73
CA GLY A 462 5.46 -9.56 -5.01
C GLY A 462 6.14 -8.37 -4.33
N SER A 463 6.06 -7.19 -4.94
CA SER A 463 6.68 -5.95 -4.45
C SER A 463 5.67 -5.07 -3.71
N MET A 464 6.16 -4.33 -2.71
CA MET A 464 5.43 -3.25 -2.05
C MET A 464 5.06 -2.15 -3.05
N ASN A 465 4.00 -1.42 -2.75
CA ASN A 465 3.56 -0.27 -3.55
C ASN A 465 4.46 0.94 -3.32
N TYR A 466 4.96 1.10 -2.09
CA TYR A 466 5.86 2.19 -1.73
C TYR A 466 7.25 1.67 -1.39
N PRO A 467 8.32 2.25 -1.96
CA PRO A 467 9.67 1.96 -1.51
C PRO A 467 9.87 2.49 -0.09
N ARG A 468 10.59 1.74 0.75
CA ARG A 468 10.80 2.12 2.14
C ARG A 468 12.07 1.53 2.74
N TRP A 469 12.73 2.28 3.61
CA TRP A 469 13.82 1.86 4.48
C TRP A 469 13.59 2.39 5.91
N LYS A 470 14.18 1.75 6.93
CA LYS A 470 13.89 2.00 8.37
C LYS A 470 12.40 1.97 8.71
N HIS A 471 11.63 1.17 7.98
CA HIS A 471 10.27 0.81 8.33
C HIS A 471 10.26 -0.32 9.36
N THR A 472 9.08 -0.64 9.86
CA THR A 472 8.89 -1.81 10.74
C THR A 472 8.06 -2.86 10.04
N SER A 473 8.32 -4.12 10.37
CA SER A 473 7.53 -5.28 9.96
C SER A 473 6.97 -5.98 11.19
N SER A 474 5.73 -6.45 11.10
CA SER A 474 5.04 -7.11 12.21
C SER A 474 4.21 -8.28 11.68
N VAL A 475 4.55 -9.50 12.11
CA VAL A 475 3.79 -10.70 11.77
C VAL A 475 2.53 -10.73 12.63
N LEU A 476 1.37 -10.70 12.00
CA LEU A 476 0.07 -10.75 12.66
C LEU A 476 -0.33 -12.18 12.99
N LYS A 477 -1.27 -12.35 13.92
CA LYS A 477 -1.80 -13.68 14.33
C LYS A 477 -2.40 -14.49 13.18
N ASN A 478 -2.94 -13.81 12.17
CA ASN A 478 -3.48 -14.45 10.96
C ASN A 478 -2.41 -14.84 9.94
N GLY A 479 -1.11 -14.71 10.27
CA GLY A 479 0.01 -15.04 9.41
C GLY A 479 0.40 -13.96 8.40
N LYS A 480 -0.40 -12.89 8.24
CA LYS A 480 -0.06 -11.77 7.35
C LYS A 480 1.01 -10.89 7.96
N VAL A 481 1.79 -10.20 7.13
CA VAL A 481 2.85 -9.30 7.59
C VAL A 481 2.46 -7.85 7.35
N LEU A 482 2.33 -7.10 8.43
CA LEU A 482 2.06 -5.68 8.40
C LEU A 482 3.38 -4.91 8.28
N ILE A 483 3.46 -4.03 7.28
CA ILE A 483 4.58 -3.15 7.02
C ILE A 483 4.13 -1.70 7.23
N THR A 484 4.85 -0.92 8.04
CA THR A 484 4.41 0.42 8.44
C THR A 484 5.54 1.43 8.44
N GLY A 485 5.27 2.62 7.91
CA GLY A 485 6.17 3.78 7.96
C GLY A 485 7.50 3.56 7.24
N GLY A 486 8.56 4.13 7.80
CA GLY A 486 9.88 4.22 7.18
C GLY A 486 10.02 5.43 6.28
N PHE A 487 11.09 5.48 5.50
CA PHE A 487 11.42 6.58 4.62
C PHE A 487 11.41 6.14 3.17
N ASP A 488 10.89 7.00 2.32
CA ASP A 488 11.28 7.06 0.92
C ASP A 488 12.18 8.30 0.75
N HIS A 489 11.68 9.35 0.09
CA HIS A 489 12.29 10.68 0.14
C HIS A 489 11.91 11.44 1.41
N TYR A 490 10.71 11.17 1.93
CA TYR A 490 10.18 11.71 3.18
C TYR A 490 9.69 10.55 4.06
N PRO A 491 9.52 10.76 5.38
CA PRO A 491 8.82 9.80 6.24
C PRO A 491 7.46 9.43 5.66
N LEU A 492 7.09 8.17 5.73
CA LEU A 492 5.84 7.64 5.21
C LEU A 492 4.83 7.44 6.34
N ASP A 493 3.57 7.75 6.06
CA ASP A 493 2.39 7.40 6.87
C ASP A 493 1.67 6.16 6.30
N THR A 494 2.16 5.59 5.21
CA THR A 494 1.52 4.47 4.54
C THR A 494 1.85 3.15 5.23
N ALA A 495 0.86 2.26 5.24
CA ALA A 495 1.01 0.90 5.69
C ALA A 495 0.49 -0.08 4.63
N GLU A 496 1.11 -1.24 4.58
CA GLU A 496 0.83 -2.29 3.61
C GLU A 496 0.80 -3.65 4.29
N LEU A 497 -0.02 -4.56 3.79
CA LEU A 497 -0.18 -5.90 4.30
C LEU A 497 0.24 -6.91 3.25
N TYR A 498 1.22 -7.75 3.59
CA TYR A 498 1.63 -8.88 2.78
C TYR A 498 0.86 -10.13 3.18
N ASP A 499 0.32 -10.84 2.19
CA ASP A 499 -0.33 -12.13 2.37
C ASP A 499 0.60 -13.25 1.85
N PRO A 500 1.21 -14.06 2.75
CA PRO A 500 2.10 -15.15 2.34
C PRO A 500 1.44 -16.26 1.54
N SER A 501 0.10 -16.41 1.60
CA SER A 501 -0.60 -17.48 0.89
C SER A 501 -0.77 -17.18 -0.59
N THR A 502 -0.88 -15.90 -0.93
CA THR A 502 -1.04 -15.43 -2.32
C THR A 502 0.20 -14.69 -2.83
N GLU A 503 1.17 -14.41 -1.96
CA GLU A 503 2.38 -13.63 -2.25
C GLU A 503 2.08 -12.20 -2.76
N THR A 504 0.91 -11.66 -2.37
CA THR A 504 0.43 -10.35 -2.82
C THR A 504 0.45 -9.30 -1.71
N TRP A 505 0.48 -8.04 -2.12
CA TRP A 505 0.44 -6.86 -1.26
C TRP A 505 -0.90 -6.14 -1.36
N ALA A 506 -1.40 -5.66 -0.21
CA ALA A 506 -2.57 -4.80 -0.13
C ALA A 506 -2.22 -3.50 0.62
N ILE A 507 -2.61 -2.36 0.06
CA ILE A 507 -2.54 -1.08 0.76
C ILE A 507 -3.66 -1.05 1.81
N ILE A 508 -3.32 -0.66 3.04
CA ILE A 508 -4.29 -0.50 4.14
C ILE A 508 -4.39 0.96 4.58
N GLY A 509 -5.12 1.24 5.66
CA GLY A 509 -5.25 2.57 6.23
C GLY A 509 -3.90 3.25 6.49
N ARG A 510 -3.88 4.59 6.43
CA ARG A 510 -2.68 5.40 6.70
C ARG A 510 -2.63 5.78 8.17
N MET A 511 -1.42 5.79 8.72
CA MET A 511 -1.16 6.39 10.03
C MET A 511 -1.48 7.89 10.00
N SER A 512 -1.86 8.45 11.13
CA SER A 512 -2.08 9.89 11.26
C SER A 512 -0.78 10.69 11.24
N THR A 513 0.33 10.07 11.65
CA THR A 513 1.66 10.67 11.62
C THR A 513 2.61 9.84 10.78
N ALA A 514 3.22 10.46 9.78
CA ALA A 514 4.31 9.86 9.01
C ALA A 514 5.56 9.73 9.87
N ARG A 515 6.25 8.59 9.79
CA ARG A 515 7.37 8.28 10.68
C ARG A 515 8.33 7.27 10.07
N GLY A 516 9.61 7.43 10.37
CA GLY A 516 10.64 6.39 10.24
C GLY A 516 11.47 6.33 11.52
N ASP A 517 12.39 5.36 11.65
CA ASP A 517 13.14 5.11 12.91
C ASP A 517 12.23 4.85 14.14
N HIS A 518 10.98 4.43 13.89
CA HIS A 518 9.99 4.10 14.90
C HIS A 518 10.04 2.61 15.23
N THR A 519 9.34 2.22 16.30
CA THR A 519 9.17 0.82 16.68
C THR A 519 7.73 0.37 16.45
N ALA A 520 7.53 -0.92 16.18
CA ALA A 520 6.22 -1.55 16.10
C ALA A 520 6.19 -2.82 16.95
N SER A 521 5.21 -2.95 17.83
CA SER A 521 5.06 -4.07 18.77
C SER A 521 3.70 -4.76 18.60
N VAL A 522 3.71 -6.06 18.35
CA VAL A 522 2.48 -6.87 18.30
C VAL A 522 2.02 -7.17 19.72
N LEU A 523 0.86 -6.66 20.10
CA LEU A 523 0.28 -6.82 21.43
C LEU A 523 -0.42 -8.17 21.58
N GLY A 524 -0.64 -8.62 22.83
CA GLY A 524 -1.30 -9.90 23.13
C GLY A 524 -2.72 -10.01 22.57
N ASN A 525 -3.41 -8.90 22.33
CA ASN A 525 -4.73 -8.85 21.67
C ASN A 525 -4.66 -8.94 20.13
N GLY A 526 -3.47 -8.93 19.52
CA GLY A 526 -3.26 -8.97 18.08
C GLY A 526 -3.16 -7.59 17.41
N ASN A 527 -3.33 -6.50 18.14
CA ASN A 527 -3.11 -5.15 17.61
C ASN A 527 -1.62 -4.85 17.50
N VAL A 528 -1.25 -3.89 16.66
CA VAL A 528 0.13 -3.44 16.52
C VAL A 528 0.26 -2.02 17.05
N LEU A 529 1.09 -1.83 18.07
CA LEU A 529 1.45 -0.54 18.64
C LEU A 529 2.63 0.04 17.88
N VAL A 530 2.47 1.22 17.29
CA VAL A 530 3.52 1.95 16.57
C VAL A 530 3.90 3.21 17.34
N THR A 531 5.17 3.33 17.67
CA THR A 531 5.67 4.25 18.69
C THR A 531 6.85 5.09 18.22
N GLY A 532 6.78 6.40 18.49
CA GLY A 532 7.88 7.34 18.28
C GLY A 532 8.37 7.39 16.83
N GLY A 533 9.68 7.53 16.66
CA GLY A 533 10.32 7.74 15.37
C GLY A 533 10.60 9.21 15.12
N VAL A 534 10.80 9.57 13.85
CA VAL A 534 11.17 10.93 13.45
C VAL A 534 10.32 11.41 12.28
N TYR A 535 9.96 12.69 12.32
CA TYR A 535 9.30 13.39 11.23
C TYR A 535 9.98 14.74 11.00
N ASN A 536 10.44 15.01 9.77
CA ASN A 536 11.15 16.24 9.41
C ASN A 536 12.36 16.58 10.32
N GLY A 537 13.05 15.55 10.82
CA GLY A 537 14.20 15.70 11.72
C GLY A 537 13.85 15.76 13.21
N GLU A 538 12.58 15.98 13.55
CA GLU A 538 12.11 16.04 14.93
C GLU A 538 11.66 14.66 15.43
N PRO A 539 12.19 14.18 16.57
CA PRO A 539 11.68 13.02 17.28
C PRO A 539 10.19 13.17 17.59
N LEU A 540 9.45 12.06 17.50
CA LEU A 540 8.02 11.99 17.78
C LEU A 540 7.78 11.36 19.14
N ASN A 541 6.78 11.86 19.87
CA ASN A 541 6.21 11.20 21.03
C ASN A 541 4.90 10.46 20.70
N SER A 542 4.37 10.67 19.49
CA SER A 542 3.04 10.16 19.14
C SER A 542 3.02 8.65 19.02
N THR A 543 1.93 8.05 19.49
CA THR A 543 1.71 6.60 19.44
C THR A 543 0.39 6.26 18.75
N GLU A 544 0.40 5.23 17.92
CA GLU A 544 -0.76 4.79 17.14
C GLU A 544 -0.94 3.29 17.24
N LEU A 545 -2.20 2.85 17.30
CA LEU A 545 -2.58 1.45 17.30
C LEU A 545 -3.20 1.08 15.96
N TYR A 546 -2.66 0.07 15.32
CA TYR A 546 -3.32 -0.64 14.25
C TYR A 546 -4.18 -1.77 14.83
N LYS A 547 -5.49 -1.69 14.64
CA LYS A 547 -6.44 -2.73 15.05
C LYS A 547 -6.53 -3.78 13.97
N SER A 548 -5.86 -4.92 14.18
CA SER A 548 -5.93 -6.01 13.22
C SER A 548 -7.31 -6.67 13.29
N PHE A 549 -7.95 -6.86 12.14
CA PHE A 549 -9.19 -7.60 12.07
C PHE A 549 -8.91 -9.06 12.41
N GLN A 550 -9.33 -9.47 13.61
CA GLN A 550 -9.47 -10.87 13.96
C GLN A 550 -10.86 -11.28 13.48
N ILE A 551 -10.96 -11.83 12.26
CA ILE A 551 -12.09 -12.68 11.93
C ILE A 551 -11.75 -14.01 12.61
N ASN A 552 -12.40 -14.29 13.73
CA ASN A 552 -12.41 -15.63 14.32
C ASN A 552 -13.29 -16.56 13.49
#